data_AF-A0A9E5DNA8-F1
#
_entry.id   AF-A0A9E5DNA8-F1
#
_cell.length_a   1.000
_cell.length_b   1.000
_cell.length_c   1.000
_cell.angle_alpha   90.00
_cell.angle_beta   90.00
_cell.angle_gamma   90.00
#
_symmetry.space_group_name_H-M   'P 1'
#
loop_
_entity.id
_entity.type
_entity.pdbx_description
1 polymer ?
#
loop_
_entity_poly.entity_id
_entity_poly.type
_entity_poly.pdbx_seq_one_letter_code
_entity_poly.pdbx_strand_id
1 'polypeptide(L)'
;MSSKPFGLIESAKNGLKVFTFVVASADFERKLIQSIRVFPIATALMLVIAYLFGGFSDRTDPYIARDTVVLILKIFIAIIPTTFVIFFILADWLKKSEGKRITAAQSKFAFTDPFKLPSQIMHGYKLAFITGRPPTFTGLTGDRYSADDLATCTLNPEHIPPVMDCDCGFYAFKELRDAQFELSINPGAFLIDVDLFGVGFEYGRGFKAESQLVNSLKIPNRCMRCKIFAPIRFVTTYKMGFNSFAYWKWEVRCRMCSATFKEEDTVEFSKMNKHLGISARI
;
A
#
# COMPACT_ATOMS: atom_id res chain seq x y z
N MET A 1 4.28 51.60 -21.96
CA MET A 1 4.06 51.07 -20.60
C MET A 1 2.61 50.66 -20.45
N SER A 2 2.31 49.37 -20.55
CA SER A 2 1.15 48.67 -19.98
C SER A 2 1.06 47.28 -20.64
N SER A 3 1.63 46.28 -19.99
CA SER A 3 1.38 44.87 -20.32
C SER A 3 0.88 44.18 -19.05
N LYS A 4 -0.42 43.84 -19.07
CA LYS A 4 -1.13 43.16 -17.99
C LYS A 4 -0.49 41.80 -17.67
N PRO A 5 -0.58 41.31 -16.41
CA PRO A 5 -0.14 39.97 -16.04
C PRO A 5 -1.24 38.96 -16.39
N PHE A 6 -1.12 38.29 -17.54
CA PHE A 6 -1.93 37.15 -17.92
C PHE A 6 -0.99 35.95 -18.05
N GLY A 7 -0.86 35.13 -16.99
CA GLY A 7 0.01 33.95 -17.06
C GLY A 7 0.15 33.13 -15.78
N LEU A 8 -0.05 33.72 -14.60
CA LEU A 8 0.14 33.00 -13.32
C LEU A 8 -1.07 32.17 -12.85
N ILE A 9 -2.28 32.43 -13.38
CA ILE A 9 -3.50 31.75 -12.92
C ILE A 9 -3.75 30.43 -13.68
N GLU A 10 -3.20 30.28 -14.88
CA GLU A 10 -3.48 29.12 -15.75
C GLU A 10 -2.61 27.90 -15.41
N SER A 11 -1.38 28.12 -14.92
CA SER A 11 -0.48 27.07 -14.44
C SER A 11 -1.02 26.38 -13.17
N ALA A 12 -1.57 27.16 -12.23
CA ALA A 12 -2.20 26.62 -11.03
C ALA A 12 -3.45 25.80 -11.36
N LYS A 13 -4.27 26.22 -12.33
CA LYS A 13 -5.47 25.47 -12.75
C LYS A 13 -5.13 24.14 -13.42
N ASN A 14 -4.06 24.08 -14.20
CA ASN A 14 -3.62 22.83 -14.84
C ASN A 14 -2.94 21.89 -13.83
N GLY A 15 -2.13 22.41 -12.91
CA GLY A 15 -1.58 21.64 -11.80
C GLY A 15 -2.67 21.06 -10.89
N LEU A 16 -3.67 21.87 -10.53
CA LEU A 16 -4.82 21.45 -9.72
C LEU A 16 -5.66 20.37 -10.42
N LYS A 17 -5.91 20.52 -11.74
CA LYS A 17 -6.66 19.52 -12.54
C LYS A 17 -5.93 18.19 -12.64
N VAL A 18 -4.61 18.21 -12.84
CA VAL A 18 -3.77 17.01 -12.86
C VAL A 18 -3.77 16.34 -11.49
N PHE A 19 -3.64 17.11 -10.41
CA PHE A 19 -3.69 16.59 -9.04
C PHE A 19 -5.04 15.94 -8.69
N THR A 20 -6.17 16.59 -9.06
CA THR A 20 -7.51 16.03 -8.83
C THR A 20 -7.76 14.73 -9.61
N PHE A 21 -7.15 14.57 -10.79
CA PHE A 21 -7.32 13.38 -11.60
C PHE A 21 -6.50 12.19 -11.08
N VAL A 22 -5.29 12.44 -10.58
CA VAL A 22 -4.42 11.42 -9.96
C VAL A 22 -5.00 10.88 -8.65
N VAL A 23 -5.60 11.76 -7.83
CA VAL A 23 -6.37 11.32 -6.65
C VAL A 23 -7.57 10.45 -7.07
N ALA A 24 -8.26 10.83 -8.16
CA ALA A 24 -9.40 10.07 -8.65
C ALA A 24 -9.04 8.67 -9.18
N SER A 25 -7.87 8.49 -9.83
CA SER A 25 -7.45 7.18 -10.36
C SER A 25 -7.03 6.22 -9.24
N ALA A 26 -6.30 6.70 -8.22
CA ALA A 26 -5.94 5.90 -7.04
C ALA A 26 -7.16 5.54 -6.19
N ASP A 27 -8.11 6.47 -6.03
CA ASP A 27 -9.39 6.22 -5.35
C ASP A 27 -10.25 5.21 -6.13
N PHE A 28 -10.21 5.24 -7.45
CA PHE A 28 -10.95 4.30 -8.31
C PHE A 28 -10.41 2.87 -8.18
N GLU A 29 -9.09 2.68 -8.27
CA GLU A 29 -8.45 1.36 -8.10
C GLU A 29 -8.76 0.78 -6.71
N ARG A 30 -8.67 1.62 -5.68
CA ARG A 30 -9.03 1.25 -4.32
C ARG A 30 -10.49 0.80 -4.21
N LYS A 31 -11.43 1.58 -4.76
CA LYS A 31 -12.86 1.20 -4.78
C LYS A 31 -13.07 -0.12 -5.52
N LEU A 32 -12.39 -0.33 -6.65
CA LEU A 32 -12.45 -1.56 -7.42
C LEU A 32 -12.00 -2.78 -6.60
N ILE A 33 -10.85 -2.68 -5.92
CA ILE A 33 -10.34 -3.75 -5.06
C ILE A 33 -11.24 -4.00 -3.84
N GLN A 34 -11.84 -2.95 -3.27
CA GLN A 34 -12.84 -3.10 -2.20
C GLN A 34 -14.09 -3.83 -2.70
N SER A 35 -14.56 -3.56 -3.91
CA SER A 35 -15.70 -4.24 -4.52
C SER A 35 -15.45 -5.74 -4.75
N ILE A 36 -14.21 -6.13 -5.10
CA ILE A 36 -13.84 -7.55 -5.25
C ILE A 36 -14.02 -8.33 -3.94
N ARG A 37 -13.79 -7.70 -2.78
CA ARG A 37 -14.00 -8.37 -1.48
C ARG A 37 -15.47 -8.66 -1.18
N VAL A 38 -16.38 -7.90 -1.78
CA VAL A 38 -17.84 -8.08 -1.62
C VAL A 38 -18.39 -9.10 -2.62
N PHE A 39 -17.69 -9.33 -3.73
CA PHE A 39 -18.12 -10.24 -4.79
C PHE A 39 -18.44 -11.69 -4.32
N PRO A 40 -17.64 -12.33 -3.44
CA PRO A 40 -17.98 -13.66 -2.92
C PRO A 40 -19.29 -13.67 -2.13
N ILE A 41 -19.54 -12.62 -1.35
CA ILE A 41 -20.77 -12.47 -0.55
C ILE A 41 -21.96 -12.26 -1.48
N ALA A 42 -21.83 -11.39 -2.47
CA ALA A 42 -22.88 -11.15 -3.46
C ALA A 42 -23.21 -12.41 -4.28
N THR A 43 -22.19 -13.18 -4.66
CA THR A 43 -22.35 -14.45 -5.39
C THR A 43 -23.06 -15.49 -4.53
N ALA A 44 -22.68 -15.62 -3.25
CA ALA A 44 -23.34 -16.53 -2.32
C ALA A 44 -24.81 -16.15 -2.10
N LEU A 45 -25.10 -14.86 -1.92
CA LEU A 45 -26.47 -14.36 -1.79
C LEU A 45 -27.30 -14.67 -3.05
N MET A 46 -26.72 -14.47 -4.22
CA MET A 46 -27.39 -14.74 -5.50
C MET A 46 -27.65 -16.24 -5.70
N LEU A 47 -26.72 -17.12 -5.30
CA LEU A 47 -26.93 -18.57 -5.29
C LEU A 47 -28.06 -19.00 -4.34
N VAL A 48 -28.14 -18.40 -3.15
CA VAL A 48 -29.25 -18.64 -2.20
C VAL A 48 -30.58 -18.21 -2.80
N ILE A 49 -30.63 -17.03 -3.44
CA ILE A 49 -31.81 -16.55 -4.15
C ILE A 49 -32.20 -17.53 -5.27
N ALA A 50 -31.25 -17.93 -6.11
CA ALA A 50 -31.49 -18.90 -7.19
C ALA A 50 -32.03 -20.25 -6.67
N TYR A 51 -31.57 -20.70 -5.49
CA TYR A 51 -32.10 -21.90 -4.82
C TYR A 51 -33.53 -21.72 -4.33
N LEU A 52 -33.84 -20.60 -3.67
CA LEU A 52 -35.19 -20.30 -3.18
C LEU A 52 -36.23 -20.20 -4.29
N PHE A 53 -35.83 -19.66 -5.46
CA PHE A 53 -36.69 -19.57 -6.65
C PHE A 53 -36.75 -20.88 -7.46
N GLY A 54 -36.21 -21.98 -6.95
CA GLY A 54 -36.35 -23.29 -7.58
C GLY A 54 -35.43 -23.51 -8.78
N GLY A 55 -34.41 -22.67 -8.99
CA GLY A 55 -33.44 -22.82 -10.08
C GLY A 55 -32.65 -24.14 -10.06
N PHE A 56 -32.68 -24.85 -8.92
CA PHE A 56 -32.05 -26.16 -8.72
C PHE A 56 -33.05 -27.28 -8.38
N SER A 57 -34.37 -27.05 -8.47
CA SER A 57 -35.39 -28.07 -8.13
C SER A 57 -36.19 -28.51 -9.36
N ASP A 58 -36.45 -29.81 -9.49
CA ASP A 58 -37.35 -30.39 -10.51
C ASP A 58 -38.82 -30.30 -10.08
N ARG A 59 -39.27 -29.11 -9.66
CA ARG A 59 -40.68 -28.88 -9.34
C ARG A 59 -41.50 -28.77 -10.63
N THR A 60 -42.66 -29.42 -10.64
CA THR A 60 -43.59 -29.48 -11.78
C THR A 60 -44.29 -28.16 -12.07
N ASP A 61 -44.32 -27.21 -11.12
CA ASP A 61 -44.95 -25.89 -11.30
C ASP A 61 -44.17 -24.77 -10.56
N PRO A 62 -43.05 -24.29 -11.14
CA PRO A 62 -42.22 -23.25 -10.51
C PRO A 62 -42.72 -21.84 -10.84
N TYR A 63 -42.67 -20.93 -9.85
CA TYR A 63 -43.01 -19.51 -10.01
C TYR A 63 -42.16 -18.77 -11.08
N ILE A 64 -40.94 -19.25 -11.34
CA ILE A 64 -40.03 -18.75 -12.37
C ILE A 64 -39.45 -19.97 -13.09
N ALA A 65 -39.46 -19.95 -14.43
CA ALA A 65 -38.88 -21.04 -15.22
C ALA A 65 -37.40 -21.26 -14.87
N ARG A 66 -37.03 -22.52 -14.64
CA ARG A 66 -35.65 -22.93 -14.29
C ARG A 66 -34.62 -22.39 -15.27
N ASP A 67 -34.94 -22.44 -16.56
CA ASP A 67 -34.06 -21.97 -17.64
C ASP A 67 -33.75 -20.49 -17.52
N THR A 68 -34.71 -19.67 -17.07
CA THR A 68 -34.51 -18.24 -16.82
C THR A 68 -33.52 -18.02 -15.68
N VAL A 69 -33.65 -18.77 -14.58
CA VAL A 69 -32.73 -18.67 -13.43
C VAL A 69 -31.31 -19.09 -13.83
N VAL A 70 -31.18 -20.20 -14.56
CA VAL A 70 -29.88 -20.69 -15.05
C VAL A 70 -29.24 -19.72 -16.05
N LEU A 71 -30.03 -19.10 -16.93
CA LEU A 71 -29.55 -18.10 -17.88
C LEU A 71 -29.00 -16.86 -17.16
N ILE A 72 -29.72 -16.34 -16.16
CA ILE A 72 -29.28 -15.21 -15.33
C ILE A 72 -27.98 -15.57 -14.60
N LEU A 73 -27.87 -16.78 -14.07
CA LEU A 73 -26.67 -17.25 -13.37
C LEU A 73 -25.45 -17.30 -14.31
N LYS A 74 -25.64 -17.82 -15.53
CA LYS A 74 -24.60 -17.88 -16.57
C LYS A 74 -24.15 -16.49 -16.99
N ILE A 75 -25.08 -15.56 -17.19
CA ILE A 75 -24.79 -14.16 -17.51
C ILE A 75 -23.98 -13.50 -16.39
N PHE A 76 -24.37 -13.71 -15.13
CA PHE A 76 -23.66 -13.15 -13.98
C PHE A 76 -22.21 -13.65 -13.89
N ILE A 77 -22.01 -14.96 -14.03
CA ILE A 77 -20.67 -15.60 -13.95
C ILE A 77 -19.78 -15.20 -15.13
N ALA A 78 -20.35 -14.96 -16.32
CA ALA A 78 -19.56 -14.59 -17.50
C ALA A 78 -19.27 -13.08 -17.56
N ILE A 79 -20.30 -12.24 -17.37
CA ILE A 79 -20.19 -10.80 -17.59
C ILE A 79 -19.40 -10.12 -16.47
N ILE A 80 -19.66 -10.43 -15.20
CA ILE A 80 -19.07 -9.68 -14.08
C ILE A 80 -17.54 -9.84 -14.01
N PRO A 81 -16.96 -11.05 -14.08
CA PRO A 81 -15.50 -11.17 -14.10
C PRO A 81 -14.88 -10.46 -15.32
N THR A 82 -15.54 -10.54 -16.48
CA THR A 82 -15.07 -9.89 -17.71
C THR A 82 -15.06 -8.37 -17.57
N THR A 83 -16.11 -7.77 -16.99
CA THR A 83 -16.14 -6.33 -16.75
C THR A 83 -15.06 -5.91 -15.75
N PHE A 84 -14.82 -6.68 -14.69
CA PHE A 84 -13.72 -6.40 -13.75
C PHE A 84 -12.36 -6.38 -14.45
N VAL A 85 -12.06 -7.38 -15.31
CA VAL A 85 -10.81 -7.42 -16.08
C VAL A 85 -10.67 -6.20 -16.99
N ILE A 86 -11.74 -5.83 -17.70
CA ILE A 86 -11.76 -4.63 -18.56
C ILE A 86 -11.47 -3.37 -17.73
N PHE A 87 -12.09 -3.21 -16.56
CA PHE A 87 -11.85 -2.07 -15.67
C PHE A 87 -10.40 -2.00 -15.17
N PHE A 88 -9.77 -3.13 -14.84
CA PHE A 88 -8.35 -3.18 -14.46
C PHE A 88 -7.43 -2.77 -15.61
N ILE A 89 -7.70 -3.25 -16.83
CA ILE A 89 -6.92 -2.87 -18.02
C ILE A 89 -7.07 -1.38 -18.28
N LEU A 90 -8.28 -0.84 -18.15
CA LEU A 90 -8.53 0.60 -18.35
C LEU A 90 -7.79 1.45 -17.32
N ALA A 91 -7.77 1.01 -16.06
CA ALA A 91 -7.04 1.68 -14.99
C ALA A 91 -5.51 1.69 -15.23
N ASP A 92 -4.94 0.55 -15.66
CA ASP A 92 -3.50 0.47 -16.00
C ASP A 92 -3.14 1.33 -17.21
N TRP A 93 -4.02 1.37 -18.22
CA TRP A 93 -3.82 2.22 -19.40
C TRP A 93 -3.83 3.71 -19.05
N LEU A 94 -4.78 4.16 -18.22
CA LEU A 94 -4.85 5.53 -17.74
C LEU A 94 -3.57 5.92 -16.98
N LYS A 95 -3.09 5.05 -16.08
CA LYS A 95 -1.85 5.25 -15.32
C LYS A 95 -0.61 5.36 -16.22
N LYS A 96 -0.49 4.52 -17.24
CA LYS A 96 0.62 4.60 -18.22
C LYS A 96 0.58 5.88 -19.05
N SER A 97 -0.60 6.35 -19.41
CA SER A 97 -0.76 7.62 -20.16
C SER A 97 -0.34 8.83 -19.31
N GLU A 98 -0.58 8.76 -18.00
CA GLU A 98 -0.20 9.79 -17.02
C GLU A 98 1.30 9.82 -16.77
N GLY A 99 1.93 8.65 -16.57
CA GLY A 99 3.39 8.55 -16.41
C GLY A 99 4.12 9.27 -17.55
N LYS A 100 3.72 9.01 -18.80
CA LYS A 100 4.29 9.69 -19.98
C LYS A 100 4.09 11.21 -19.98
N ARG A 101 2.97 11.71 -19.44
CA ARG A 101 2.69 13.17 -19.35
C ARG A 101 3.51 13.86 -18.26
N ILE A 102 3.73 13.20 -17.13
CA ILE A 102 4.60 13.70 -16.05
C ILE A 102 6.06 13.72 -16.53
N THR A 103 6.51 12.67 -17.23
CA THR A 103 7.82 12.64 -17.90
C THR A 103 7.96 13.77 -18.92
N ALA A 104 6.93 14.04 -19.74
CA ALA A 104 6.96 15.17 -20.68
C ALA A 104 7.02 16.55 -19.99
N ALA A 105 6.45 16.68 -18.78
CA ALA A 105 6.55 17.87 -17.95
C ALA A 105 7.92 18.04 -17.27
N GLN A 106 8.84 17.04 -17.33
CA GLN A 106 10.19 17.13 -16.78
C GLN A 106 11.01 18.29 -17.33
N SER A 107 10.78 18.68 -18.58
CA SER A 107 11.42 19.87 -19.18
C SER A 107 11.14 21.17 -18.44
N LYS A 108 10.13 21.19 -17.53
CA LYS A 108 9.78 22.34 -16.69
C LYS A 108 10.32 22.27 -15.26
N PHE A 109 10.98 21.17 -14.86
CA PHE A 109 11.66 21.05 -13.56
C PHE A 109 13.15 21.43 -13.62
N ALA A 110 13.59 22.06 -14.72
CA ALA A 110 14.84 22.80 -14.73
C ALA A 110 14.67 24.05 -13.85
N PHE A 111 14.73 23.87 -12.53
CA PHE A 111 14.82 24.99 -11.60
C PHE A 111 16.12 25.72 -11.93
N THR A 112 15.98 26.99 -12.33
CA THR A 112 17.12 27.86 -12.70
C THR A 112 18.08 28.10 -11.53
N ASP A 113 17.70 27.74 -10.31
CA ASP A 113 18.49 27.88 -9.09
C ASP A 113 18.30 26.63 -8.19
N PRO A 114 19.34 25.80 -8.00
CA PRO A 114 19.28 24.59 -7.17
C PRO A 114 19.08 24.90 -5.67
N PHE A 115 19.21 26.16 -5.24
CA PHE A 115 18.98 26.59 -3.86
C PHE A 115 17.58 27.18 -3.64
N LYS A 116 16.76 27.29 -4.69
CA LYS A 116 15.34 27.71 -4.60
C LYS A 116 14.41 26.54 -4.89
N LEU A 117 14.61 25.44 -4.18
CA LEU A 117 13.69 24.32 -4.19
C LEU A 117 12.52 24.61 -3.25
N PRO A 118 11.28 24.29 -3.64
CA PRO A 118 10.14 24.40 -2.72
C PRO A 118 10.34 23.48 -1.53
N SER A 119 10.37 24.04 -0.32
CA SER A 119 10.46 23.26 0.91
C SER A 119 9.08 22.73 1.28
N GLN A 120 8.97 21.41 1.49
CA GLN A 120 7.75 20.75 1.92
C GLN A 120 8.06 19.77 3.05
N ILE A 121 7.16 19.71 4.03
CA ILE A 121 7.25 18.71 5.10
C ILE A 121 6.76 17.37 4.52
N MET A 122 7.68 16.41 4.35
CA MET A 122 7.40 15.09 3.81
C MET A 122 7.11 14.07 4.92
N HIS A 123 6.08 14.36 5.72
CA HIS A 123 5.58 13.42 6.72
C HIS A 123 4.63 12.41 6.08
N GLY A 124 4.69 11.14 6.50
CA GLY A 124 3.78 10.13 6.00
C GLY A 124 3.83 8.79 6.72
N TYR A 125 3.28 7.79 6.05
CA TYR A 125 3.13 6.44 6.58
C TYR A 125 3.69 5.42 5.59
N LYS A 126 4.46 4.45 6.06
CA LYS A 126 4.96 3.38 5.21
C LYS A 126 4.80 2.02 5.87
N LEU A 127 5.07 0.98 5.09
CA LEU A 127 4.97 -0.40 5.54
C LEU A 127 6.34 -1.04 5.61
N ALA A 128 6.56 -1.82 6.65
CA ALA A 128 7.80 -2.57 6.82
C ALA A 128 7.52 -3.93 7.46
N PHE A 129 8.29 -4.94 7.05
CA PHE A 129 8.48 -6.11 7.88
C PHE A 129 9.55 -5.82 8.94
N ILE A 130 9.50 -6.54 10.04
CA ILE A 130 10.58 -6.58 11.02
C ILE A 130 11.22 -7.95 10.90
N THR A 131 12.50 -7.99 10.53
CA THR A 131 13.21 -9.24 10.22
C THR A 131 14.59 -9.29 10.90
N GLY A 132 15.17 -10.49 10.92
CA GLY A 132 16.53 -10.72 11.42
C GLY A 132 16.65 -10.86 12.94
N ARG A 133 17.86 -11.22 13.39
CA ARG A 133 18.28 -11.20 14.79
C ARG A 133 19.71 -10.63 14.81
N PRO A 134 19.95 -9.39 15.24
CA PRO A 134 18.99 -8.43 15.82
C PRO A 134 17.88 -7.97 14.85
N PRO A 135 16.72 -7.49 15.37
CA PRO A 135 15.60 -7.07 14.54
C PRO A 135 15.93 -5.77 13.79
N THR A 136 15.58 -5.71 12.52
CA THR A 136 15.73 -4.55 11.63
C THR A 136 14.48 -4.36 10.80
N PHE A 137 14.26 -3.16 10.27
CA PHE A 137 13.21 -2.96 9.28
C PHE A 137 13.59 -3.57 7.93
N THR A 138 12.58 -3.99 7.19
CA THR A 138 12.73 -4.53 5.84
C THR A 138 11.58 -4.03 4.99
N GLY A 139 11.90 -3.43 3.86
CA GLY A 139 10.93 -2.95 2.90
C GLY A 139 10.10 -4.10 2.32
N LEU A 140 8.99 -3.76 1.67
CA LEU A 140 8.17 -4.75 0.96
C LEU A 140 8.94 -5.41 -0.21
N THR A 141 9.95 -4.72 -0.74
CA THR A 141 10.90 -5.18 -1.78
C THR A 141 12.02 -6.06 -1.23
N GLY A 142 12.20 -6.12 0.10
CA GLY A 142 13.22 -6.97 0.75
C GLY A 142 14.46 -6.23 1.27
N ASP A 143 14.61 -4.93 0.97
CA ASP A 143 15.77 -4.15 1.41
C ASP A 143 15.71 -3.88 2.91
N ARG A 144 16.83 -4.09 3.61
CA ARG A 144 16.94 -3.85 5.06
C ARG A 144 17.44 -2.43 5.29
N TYR A 145 16.89 -1.78 6.32
CA TYR A 145 17.25 -0.40 6.67
C TYR A 145 17.05 -0.12 8.16
N SER A 146 17.67 0.95 8.63
CA SER A 146 17.58 1.46 10.00
C SER A 146 16.44 2.48 10.18
N ALA A 147 16.10 2.81 11.44
CA ALA A 147 15.08 3.83 11.72
C ALA A 147 15.46 5.20 11.17
N ASP A 148 16.73 5.59 11.34
CA ASP A 148 17.36 6.74 10.70
C ASP A 148 18.35 6.19 9.66
N ASP A 149 18.12 6.48 8.39
CA ASP A 149 18.89 5.88 7.30
C ASP A 149 18.87 6.71 6.02
N LEU A 150 19.88 6.47 5.18
CA LEU A 150 20.06 7.04 3.85
C LEU A 150 19.81 5.96 2.80
N ALA A 151 19.02 6.30 1.80
CA ALA A 151 18.73 5.36 0.73
C ALA A 151 19.99 5.12 -0.10
N THR A 152 20.18 3.87 -0.51
CA THR A 152 21.24 3.45 -1.42
C THR A 152 20.62 2.77 -2.63
N CYS A 153 21.32 2.79 -3.77
CA CYS A 153 20.86 2.14 -4.98
C CYS A 153 21.70 0.89 -5.27
N THR A 154 21.05 -0.26 -5.34
CA THR A 154 21.70 -1.54 -5.70
C THR A 154 22.03 -1.61 -7.20
N LEU A 155 21.27 -0.91 -8.06
CA LEU A 155 21.44 -0.95 -9.51
C LEU A 155 22.60 -0.06 -9.99
N ASN A 156 22.77 1.11 -9.38
CA ASN A 156 23.86 2.02 -9.70
C ASN A 156 24.27 2.82 -8.45
N PRO A 157 25.41 2.46 -7.82
CA PRO A 157 25.90 3.13 -6.63
C PRO A 157 26.32 4.60 -6.82
N GLU A 158 26.49 5.07 -8.06
CA GLU A 158 27.03 6.40 -8.35
C GLU A 158 26.01 7.53 -8.25
N HIS A 159 24.71 7.23 -8.36
CA HIS A 159 23.68 8.27 -8.24
C HIS A 159 23.12 8.34 -6.82
N ILE A 160 22.83 9.57 -6.40
CA ILE A 160 22.23 9.88 -5.11
C ILE A 160 20.72 9.61 -5.21
N PRO A 161 20.15 8.68 -4.41
CA PRO A 161 18.71 8.44 -4.38
C PRO A 161 17.95 9.66 -3.81
N PRO A 162 16.70 9.91 -4.23
CA PRO A 162 15.88 9.12 -5.14
C PRO A 162 16.02 9.60 -6.60
N VAL A 163 15.91 8.66 -7.55
CA VAL A 163 15.86 8.94 -8.99
C VAL A 163 14.50 8.53 -9.56
N MET A 164 13.91 9.37 -10.41
CA MET A 164 12.51 9.24 -10.90
C MET A 164 12.21 7.91 -11.59
N ASP A 165 13.20 7.30 -12.25
CA ASP A 165 13.07 6.02 -12.97
C ASP A 165 13.83 4.87 -12.29
N CYS A 166 14.16 5.04 -11.01
CA CYS A 166 14.81 4.01 -10.21
C CYS A 166 13.99 3.72 -8.96
N ASP A 167 13.99 2.45 -8.53
CA ASP A 167 13.32 2.05 -7.30
C ASP A 167 14.04 2.54 -6.03
N CYS A 168 15.24 3.10 -6.13
CA CYS A 168 16.01 3.64 -5.00
C CYS A 168 15.30 4.83 -4.32
N GLY A 169 15.42 4.93 -3.00
CA GLY A 169 14.81 6.00 -2.21
C GLY A 169 13.75 5.48 -1.24
N PHE A 170 13.58 6.17 -0.13
CA PHE A 170 12.54 5.83 0.83
C PHE A 170 11.20 6.38 0.40
N TYR A 171 10.15 5.58 0.52
CA TYR A 171 8.79 5.95 0.14
C TYR A 171 7.91 6.08 1.38
N ALA A 172 6.93 6.98 1.32
CA ALA A 172 5.88 7.12 2.33
C ALA A 172 4.56 7.53 1.68
N PHE A 173 3.46 6.89 2.07
CA PHE A 173 2.12 7.36 1.74
C PHE A 173 1.81 8.64 2.50
N LYS A 174 1.23 9.62 1.81
CA LYS A 174 0.81 10.88 2.43
C LYS A 174 -0.35 10.67 3.40
N GLU A 175 -1.30 9.83 3.00
CA GLU A 175 -2.51 9.57 3.76
C GLU A 175 -2.44 8.22 4.50
N LEU A 176 -2.80 8.24 5.79
CA LEU A 176 -2.89 7.04 6.63
C LEU A 176 -3.79 5.98 5.99
N ARG A 177 -4.86 6.44 5.35
CA ARG A 177 -5.89 5.61 4.75
C ARG A 177 -5.36 4.75 3.60
N ASP A 178 -4.36 5.25 2.87
CA ASP A 178 -3.75 4.53 1.74
C ASP A 178 -2.73 3.52 2.22
N ALA A 179 -1.96 3.87 3.25
CA ALA A 179 -1.08 2.92 3.91
C ALA A 179 -1.87 1.77 4.58
N GLN A 180 -3.03 2.06 5.17
CA GLN A 180 -3.92 1.02 5.71
C GLN A 180 -4.48 0.10 4.63
N PHE A 181 -4.77 0.63 3.44
CA PHE A 181 -5.20 -0.18 2.31
C PHE A 181 -4.07 -1.12 1.87
N GLU A 182 -2.85 -0.59 1.70
CA GLU A 182 -1.67 -1.38 1.36
C GLU A 182 -1.38 -2.47 2.40
N LEU A 183 -1.62 -2.18 3.68
CA LEU A 183 -1.43 -3.12 4.79
C LEU A 183 -2.41 -4.29 4.71
N SER A 184 -3.60 -4.05 4.18
CA SER A 184 -4.59 -5.11 3.97
C SER A 184 -4.22 -6.08 2.84
N ILE A 185 -3.30 -5.69 1.95
CA ILE A 185 -2.76 -6.52 0.88
C ILE A 185 -1.49 -7.25 1.33
N ASN A 186 -0.73 -6.66 2.26
CA ASN A 186 0.55 -7.17 2.76
C ASN A 186 0.46 -7.67 4.21
N PRO A 187 -0.11 -8.87 4.46
CA PRO A 187 -0.34 -9.37 5.82
C PRO A 187 0.97 -9.58 6.60
N GLY A 188 0.97 -9.09 7.84
CA GLY A 188 2.12 -9.20 8.74
C GLY A 188 3.25 -8.22 8.44
N ALA A 189 3.02 -7.23 7.56
CA ALA A 189 3.76 -5.99 7.61
C ALA A 189 3.27 -5.16 8.81
N PHE A 190 4.08 -4.20 9.22
CA PHE A 190 3.75 -3.19 10.21
C PHE A 190 3.61 -1.84 9.54
N LEU A 191 2.67 -1.06 10.04
CA LEU A 191 2.51 0.32 9.66
C LEU A 191 3.44 1.17 10.54
N ILE A 192 4.23 2.01 9.91
CA ILE A 192 5.15 2.91 10.59
C ILE A 192 4.92 4.35 10.13
N ASP A 193 5.09 5.24 11.08
CA ASP A 193 5.05 6.69 10.91
C ASP A 193 6.47 7.18 10.62
N VAL A 194 6.62 7.97 9.57
CA VAL A 194 7.93 8.40 9.07
C VAL A 194 7.94 9.86 8.67
N ASP A 195 9.07 10.51 8.93
CA ASP A 195 9.44 11.77 8.30
C ASP A 195 10.53 11.49 7.27
N LEU A 196 10.36 12.05 6.07
CA LEU A 196 11.34 11.95 5.00
C LEU A 196 12.09 13.28 4.85
N PHE A 197 13.38 13.20 4.52
CA PHE A 197 14.27 14.37 4.42
C PHE A 197 15.14 14.32 3.15
N GLY A 198 15.82 15.45 2.91
CA GLY A 198 16.72 15.61 1.77
C GLY A 198 15.97 15.93 0.48
N VAL A 199 16.59 15.57 -0.65
CA VAL A 199 15.97 15.74 -1.96
C VAL A 199 14.90 14.66 -2.13
N GLY A 200 13.72 15.07 -2.58
CA GLY A 200 12.61 14.17 -2.78
C GLY A 200 11.62 14.69 -3.80
N PHE A 201 10.72 13.81 -4.21
CA PHE A 201 9.62 14.13 -5.11
C PHE A 201 8.30 13.58 -4.57
N GLU A 202 7.23 14.34 -4.81
CA GLU A 202 5.87 13.90 -4.55
C GLU A 202 5.35 13.11 -5.77
N TYR A 203 4.80 11.93 -5.51
CA TYR A 203 4.08 11.11 -6.48
C TYR A 203 2.60 11.01 -6.06
N GLY A 204 1.77 10.45 -6.94
CA GLY A 204 0.31 10.49 -6.79
C GLY A 204 -0.28 9.98 -5.46
N ARG A 205 0.45 9.14 -4.72
CA ARG A 205 0.03 8.54 -3.44
C ARG A 205 0.91 8.93 -2.25
N GLY A 206 1.96 9.75 -2.44
CA GLY A 206 2.97 9.94 -1.38
C GLY A 206 4.26 10.64 -1.80
N PHE A 207 5.29 10.42 -0.99
CA PHE A 207 6.61 11.06 -1.12
C PHE A 207 7.69 10.02 -1.30
N LYS A 208 8.70 10.35 -2.11
CA LYS A 208 9.95 9.60 -2.21
C LYS A 208 11.11 10.52 -1.88
N ALA A 209 12.02 10.10 -1.01
CA ALA A 209 13.13 10.93 -0.57
C ALA A 209 14.43 10.14 -0.36
N GLU A 210 15.49 10.90 -0.13
CA GLU A 210 16.87 10.42 0.07
C GLU A 210 17.03 9.76 1.44
N SER A 211 16.49 10.37 2.49
CA SER A 211 16.64 9.88 3.86
C SER A 211 15.31 9.85 4.61
N GLN A 212 15.32 9.15 5.73
CA GLN A 212 14.14 8.96 6.55
C GLN A 212 14.46 8.95 8.03
N LEU A 213 13.44 9.24 8.83
CA LEU A 213 13.39 8.96 10.25
C LEU A 213 12.08 8.26 10.58
N VAL A 214 12.17 7.09 11.22
CA VAL A 214 11.00 6.35 11.72
C VAL A 214 10.63 6.89 13.11
N ASN A 215 9.48 7.56 13.17
CA ASN A 215 8.95 8.15 14.40
C ASN A 215 8.29 7.12 15.31
N SER A 216 7.48 6.23 14.74
CA SER A 216 6.72 5.28 15.54
C SER A 216 6.32 4.01 14.78
N LEU A 217 6.15 2.94 15.55
CA LEU A 217 5.62 1.67 15.10
C LEU A 217 4.18 1.49 15.57
N LYS A 218 3.24 1.42 14.63
CA LYS A 218 1.82 1.17 14.95
C LYS A 218 1.59 -0.33 15.13
N ILE A 219 1.45 -0.74 16.40
CA ILE A 219 1.10 -2.11 16.76
C ILE A 219 -0.38 -2.37 16.39
N PRO A 220 -0.70 -3.48 15.69
CA PRO A 220 -2.08 -3.80 15.40
C PRO A 220 -2.85 -4.14 16.68
N ASN A 221 -4.13 -3.74 16.73
CA ASN A 221 -4.99 -4.02 17.89
C ASN A 221 -5.26 -5.51 18.11
N ARG A 222 -4.97 -6.37 17.13
CA ARG A 222 -5.24 -7.81 17.17
C ARG A 222 -3.99 -8.61 16.81
N CYS A 223 -3.85 -9.76 17.49
CA CYS A 223 -2.79 -10.73 17.29
C CYS A 223 -2.64 -11.10 15.82
N MET A 224 -1.42 -11.07 15.30
CA MET A 224 -1.18 -11.37 13.89
C MET A 224 -1.47 -12.83 13.52
N ARG A 225 -1.52 -13.76 14.50
CA ARG A 225 -1.85 -15.18 14.28
C ARG A 225 -3.36 -15.41 14.25
N CYS A 226 -4.02 -15.25 15.40
CA CYS A 226 -5.42 -15.63 15.57
C CYS A 226 -6.40 -14.53 15.17
N LYS A 227 -5.95 -13.28 15.01
CA LYS A 227 -6.78 -12.11 14.66
C LYS A 227 -7.95 -11.83 15.64
N ILE A 228 -7.95 -12.44 16.82
CA ILE A 228 -9.02 -12.30 17.82
C ILE A 228 -8.55 -11.43 19.00
N PHE A 229 -7.54 -11.89 19.74
CA PHE A 229 -7.09 -11.25 20.97
C PHE A 229 -6.05 -10.15 20.74
N ALA A 230 -5.95 -9.19 21.66
CA ALA A 230 -4.92 -8.17 21.63
C ALA A 230 -3.50 -8.78 21.74
N PRO A 231 -2.51 -8.26 20.99
CA PRO A 231 -1.14 -8.71 21.14
C PRO A 231 -0.51 -8.17 22.43
N ILE A 232 0.42 -8.94 23.00
CA ILE A 232 1.13 -8.58 24.24
C ILE A 232 2.65 -8.49 24.07
N ARG A 233 3.21 -9.16 23.04
CA ARG A 233 4.65 -9.22 22.80
C ARG A 233 4.96 -9.51 21.34
N PHE A 234 6.18 -9.20 20.92
CA PHE A 234 6.75 -9.70 19.69
C PHE A 234 7.24 -11.13 19.90
N VAL A 235 7.05 -11.96 18.88
CA VAL A 235 7.68 -13.27 18.77
C VAL A 235 8.39 -13.34 17.43
N THR A 236 9.51 -14.05 17.39
CA THR A 236 10.22 -14.32 16.15
C THR A 236 9.78 -15.67 15.59
N THR A 237 9.57 -15.72 14.29
CA THR A 237 9.18 -16.91 13.55
C THR A 237 10.13 -17.12 12.39
N TYR A 238 10.49 -18.37 12.12
CA TYR A 238 11.28 -18.72 10.96
C TYR A 238 10.35 -18.82 9.75
N LYS A 239 10.61 -18.04 8.69
CA LYS A 239 9.85 -18.10 7.43
C LYS A 239 10.78 -18.40 6.28
N MET A 240 10.31 -19.19 5.32
CA MET A 240 10.97 -19.35 4.04
C MET A 240 10.55 -18.21 3.11
N GLY A 241 11.53 -17.50 2.55
CA GLY A 241 11.31 -16.54 1.47
C GLY A 241 11.11 -17.24 0.12
N PHE A 242 10.68 -16.47 -0.88
CA PHE A 242 10.48 -16.96 -2.24
C PHE A 242 11.78 -17.46 -2.90
N ASN A 243 12.93 -16.89 -2.52
CA ASN A 243 14.24 -17.24 -3.07
C ASN A 243 14.94 -18.36 -2.27
N SER A 244 14.18 -19.24 -1.61
CA SER A 244 14.69 -20.38 -0.81
C SER A 244 15.58 -20.02 0.40
N PHE A 245 15.83 -18.74 0.66
CA PHE A 245 16.47 -18.29 1.90
C PHE A 245 15.43 -18.18 3.01
N ALA A 246 15.69 -18.86 4.10
CA ALA A 246 14.90 -18.73 5.29
C ALA A 246 15.41 -17.58 6.16
N TYR A 247 14.48 -16.80 6.70
CA TYR A 247 14.77 -15.60 7.47
C TYR A 247 13.88 -15.53 8.71
N TRP A 248 14.41 -14.86 9.74
CA TRP A 248 13.65 -14.56 10.94
C TRP A 248 12.71 -13.40 10.67
N LYS A 249 11.43 -13.57 10.98
CA LYS A 249 10.41 -12.52 10.93
C LYS A 249 9.78 -12.34 12.31
N TRP A 250 9.73 -11.11 12.77
CA TRP A 250 9.05 -10.75 14.00
C TRP A 250 7.58 -10.43 13.74
N GLU A 251 6.70 -10.97 14.57
CA GLU A 251 5.25 -10.76 14.52
C GLU A 251 4.72 -10.53 15.93
N VAL A 252 3.65 -9.77 16.07
CA VAL A 252 3.02 -9.57 17.38
C VAL A 252 1.95 -10.64 17.67
N ARG A 253 1.98 -11.20 18.88
CA ARG A 253 1.09 -12.29 19.30
C ARG A 253 0.40 -11.98 20.62
N CYS A 254 -0.79 -12.53 20.80
CA CYS A 254 -1.48 -12.55 22.09
C CYS A 254 -0.86 -13.59 23.03
N ARG A 255 -1.28 -13.58 24.30
CA ARG A 255 -0.82 -14.52 25.34
C ARG A 255 -0.90 -15.98 24.92
N MET A 256 -2.05 -16.41 24.38
CA MET A 256 -2.24 -17.79 23.97
C MET A 256 -1.35 -18.18 22.78
N CYS A 257 -1.26 -17.33 21.76
CA CYS A 257 -0.43 -17.61 20.58
C CYS A 257 1.07 -17.44 20.82
N SER A 258 1.50 -16.95 21.98
CA SER A 258 2.91 -16.81 22.36
C SER A 258 3.33 -17.75 23.50
N ALA A 259 2.40 -18.56 24.03
CA ALA A 259 2.66 -19.40 25.21
C ALA A 259 3.74 -20.48 24.99
N THR A 260 3.91 -20.95 23.74
CA THR A 260 4.87 -21.99 23.38
C THR A 260 6.23 -21.45 22.94
N PHE A 261 6.40 -20.13 22.87
CA PHE A 261 7.66 -19.52 22.45
C PHE A 261 8.62 -19.41 23.63
N LYS A 262 9.89 -19.71 23.39
CA LYS A 262 10.97 -19.53 24.37
C LYS A 262 11.19 -18.05 24.64
N GLU A 263 11.72 -17.71 25.82
CA GLU A 263 11.98 -16.31 26.17
C GLU A 263 12.94 -15.62 25.19
N GLU A 264 13.97 -16.32 24.71
CA GLU A 264 14.93 -15.85 23.69
C GLU A 264 14.28 -15.47 22.35
N ASP A 265 13.10 -16.01 22.07
CA ASP A 265 12.32 -15.78 20.85
C ASP A 265 11.21 -14.73 21.05
N THR A 266 11.18 -14.08 22.22
CA THR A 266 10.15 -13.10 22.56
C THR A 266 10.74 -11.78 23.03
N VAL A 267 10.07 -10.69 22.68
CA VAL A 267 10.51 -9.34 23.05
C VAL A 267 9.29 -8.47 23.38
N GLU A 268 9.35 -7.73 24.47
CA GLU A 268 8.33 -6.73 24.82
C GLU A 268 8.37 -5.52 23.88
N PHE A 269 7.25 -4.79 23.76
CA PHE A 269 7.15 -3.67 22.84
C PHE A 269 8.20 -2.57 23.07
N SER A 270 8.47 -2.23 24.34
CA SER A 270 9.48 -1.23 24.71
C SER A 270 10.88 -1.62 24.28
N LYS A 271 11.25 -2.89 24.47
CA LYS A 271 12.55 -3.44 24.09
C LYS A 271 12.67 -3.56 22.56
N MET A 272 11.60 -3.89 21.86
CA MET A 272 11.58 -3.90 20.40
C MET A 272 11.83 -2.51 19.81
N ASN A 273 11.18 -1.47 20.33
CA ASN A 273 11.41 -0.10 19.88
C ASN A 273 12.86 0.33 20.07
N LYS A 274 13.48 -0.04 21.20
CA LYS A 274 14.91 0.19 21.45
C LYS A 274 15.80 -0.53 20.44
N HIS A 275 15.52 -1.80 20.14
CA HIS A 275 16.30 -2.54 19.14
C HIS A 275 16.16 -1.95 17.73
N LEU A 276 14.98 -1.44 17.38
CA LEU A 276 14.72 -0.81 16.09
C LEU A 276 15.26 0.62 15.99
N GLY A 277 15.77 1.21 17.08
CA GLY A 277 16.25 2.60 17.09
C GLY A 277 15.12 3.62 16.94
N ILE A 278 13.88 3.28 17.31
CA ILE A 278 12.75 4.21 17.25
C ILE A 278 12.83 5.13 18.47
N SER A 279 13.21 6.38 18.22
CA SER A 279 13.22 7.43 19.24
C SER A 279 11.78 7.75 19.65
N ALA A 280 11.44 7.53 20.92
CA ALA A 280 10.22 8.11 21.47
C ALA A 280 10.34 9.64 21.34
N ARG A 281 9.43 10.29 20.61
CA ARG A 281 9.39 11.75 20.57
C ARG A 281 9.32 12.26 22.02
N ILE A 282 10.33 13.04 22.40
CA ILE A 282 10.28 13.99 23.52
C ILE A 282 9.32 15.10 23.11
#